data_AF-A0A9R1JSY1-F1
#
_entry.id   AF-A0A9R1JSY1-F1
#
_cell.length_a   1.000
_cell.length_b   1.000
_cell.length_c   1.000
_cell.angle_alpha   90.00
_cell.angle_beta   90.00
_cell.angle_gamma   90.00
#
_symmetry.space_group_name_H-M   'P 1'
#
loop_
_entity.id
_entity.type
_entity.pdbx_description
1 polymer ?
#
loop_
_entity_poly.entity_id
_entity_poly.type
_entity_poly.pdbx_seq_one_letter_code
_entity_poly.pdbx_strand_id
1 'polypeptide(L)'
;MVNTASAGVNKSAAAAQGGHRALPLASLNHISVVCRSLESSLSFYRDVLGFIQIRRPGSFDFDGAWLFNFGIGVHLLQAEDRASLPPKKAEINPKDNHISFTTCESMEAVQRRLKELGIRYVQRRVEEGGIHVDQIFFHDPDGFMIEVCTCDNLPVIPLVTQLDAACAQPAVVAPSCKRVSISNQHQQLSSSVPAAVPDVPPTAAPTSQQSVGGGCVGEVVDPAASMSASVMTTCSEHACMQV
;
A
#
# COMPACT_ATOMS: atom_id res chain seq x y z
N MET A 1 -77.92 -30.12 27.17
CA MET A 1 -76.92 -29.07 27.45
C MET A 1 -76.46 -28.51 26.12
N VAL A 2 -76.50 -27.19 26.03
CA VAL A 2 -76.34 -26.37 24.82
C VAL A 2 -74.91 -26.40 24.27
N ASN A 3 -74.84 -26.39 22.95
CA ASN A 3 -73.67 -26.19 22.12
C ASN A 3 -73.08 -24.78 22.31
N THR A 4 -71.76 -24.63 22.41
CA THR A 4 -71.06 -23.42 21.97
C THR A 4 -69.61 -23.76 21.61
N ALA A 5 -69.33 -23.71 20.31
CA ALA A 5 -68.00 -23.62 19.77
C ALA A 5 -67.38 -22.24 20.12
N SER A 6 -66.08 -22.22 20.40
CA SER A 6 -65.30 -20.98 20.35
C SER A 6 -63.96 -21.22 19.67
N ALA A 7 -63.92 -20.73 18.44
CA ALA A 7 -62.81 -20.13 17.71
C ALA A 7 -61.39 -20.61 18.01
N GLY A 8 -60.84 -21.32 17.02
CA GLY A 8 -59.40 -21.44 16.84
C GLY A 8 -58.77 -20.06 16.64
N VAL A 9 -57.73 -19.78 17.42
CA VAL A 9 -56.78 -18.72 17.11
C VAL A 9 -55.65 -19.37 16.33
N ASN A 10 -55.78 -19.40 15.00
CA ASN A 10 -54.64 -19.60 14.13
C ASN A 10 -53.75 -18.37 14.26
N LYS A 11 -52.84 -18.36 15.24
CA LYS A 11 -51.64 -17.53 15.18
C LYS A 11 -50.78 -18.10 14.07
N SER A 12 -51.07 -17.69 12.83
CA SER A 12 -50.07 -17.77 11.77
C SER A 12 -48.92 -16.90 12.24
N ALA A 13 -47.89 -17.54 12.79
CA ALA A 13 -46.61 -16.92 13.02
C ALA A 13 -46.14 -16.47 11.64
N ALA A 14 -46.31 -15.17 11.35
CA ALA A 14 -45.67 -14.54 10.22
C ALA A 14 -44.18 -14.82 10.38
N ALA A 15 -43.67 -15.77 9.61
CA ALA A 15 -42.26 -16.03 9.49
C ALA A 15 -41.63 -14.69 9.10
N ALA A 16 -40.88 -14.10 10.02
CA ALA A 16 -40.05 -12.96 9.74
C ALA A 16 -39.10 -13.39 8.62
N GLN A 17 -39.42 -13.02 7.39
CA GLN A 17 -38.49 -13.08 6.26
C GLN A 17 -37.42 -12.03 6.55
N GLY A 18 -36.49 -12.38 7.43
CA GLY A 18 -35.30 -11.60 7.71
C GLY A 18 -34.34 -11.73 6.54
N GLY A 19 -34.67 -11.08 5.41
CA GLY A 19 -33.70 -10.88 4.34
C GLY A 19 -32.45 -10.23 4.94
N HIS A 20 -31.28 -10.77 4.64
CA HIS A 20 -30.01 -10.26 5.15
C HIS A 20 -29.74 -8.87 4.59
N ARG A 21 -30.23 -7.83 5.28
CA ARG A 21 -29.91 -6.45 4.94
C ARG A 21 -28.48 -6.17 5.41
N ALA A 22 -27.57 -5.99 4.45
CA ALA A 22 -26.21 -5.57 4.73
C ALA A 22 -26.16 -4.27 5.56
N LEU A 23 -25.05 -4.06 6.28
CA LEU A 23 -24.81 -2.81 6.99
C LEU A 23 -24.88 -1.63 6.00
N PRO A 24 -25.47 -0.47 6.39
CA PRO A 24 -25.58 0.70 5.52
C PRO A 24 -24.24 1.46 5.44
N LEU A 25 -23.26 0.85 4.79
CA LEU A 25 -21.92 1.40 4.60
C LEU A 25 -21.86 2.26 3.33
N ALA A 26 -21.11 3.36 3.36
CA ALA A 26 -20.91 4.24 2.21
C ALA A 26 -19.61 3.91 1.45
N SER A 27 -18.48 3.86 2.17
CA SER A 27 -17.16 3.56 1.62
C SER A 27 -16.19 3.16 2.72
N LEU A 28 -15.01 2.66 2.34
CA LEU A 28 -13.88 2.54 3.25
C LEU A 28 -13.41 3.95 3.64
N ASN A 29 -13.40 4.24 4.94
CA ASN A 29 -13.04 5.57 5.44
C ASN A 29 -11.54 5.71 5.70
N HIS A 30 -10.96 4.76 6.45
CA HIS A 30 -9.55 4.74 6.78
C HIS A 30 -9.08 3.32 7.10
N ILE A 31 -7.76 3.14 7.12
CA ILE A 31 -7.09 2.01 7.75
C ILE A 31 -6.29 2.49 8.95
N SER A 32 -6.04 1.59 9.89
CA SER A 32 -5.16 1.84 11.03
C SER A 32 -3.92 0.95 10.90
N VAL A 33 -2.74 1.56 11.03
CA VAL A 33 -1.44 0.88 10.96
C VAL A 33 -0.69 1.17 12.26
N VAL A 34 -0.38 0.10 13.00
CA VAL A 34 0.47 0.21 14.19
C VAL A 34 1.93 0.12 13.75
N CYS A 35 2.75 1.06 14.21
CA CYS A 35 4.13 1.23 13.76
C CYS A 35 5.11 1.27 14.94
N ARG A 36 6.38 0.91 14.68
CA ARG A 36 7.45 1.03 15.69
C ARG A 36 7.94 2.47 15.85
N SER A 37 7.86 3.26 14.78
CA SER A 37 8.38 4.63 14.71
C SER A 37 7.43 5.49 13.89
N LEU A 38 6.78 6.45 14.56
CA LEU A 38 5.87 7.38 13.91
C LEU A 38 6.58 8.22 12.85
N GLU A 39 7.82 8.63 13.12
CA GLU A 39 8.64 9.42 12.19
C GLU A 39 8.95 8.64 10.90
N SER A 40 9.39 7.38 11.03
CA SER A 40 9.74 6.53 9.89
C SER A 40 8.51 6.23 9.03
N SER A 41 7.38 5.92 9.68
CA SER A 41 6.12 5.68 8.97
C SER A 41 5.59 6.97 8.34
N LEU A 42 5.65 8.12 9.01
CA LEU A 42 5.26 9.40 8.43
C LEU A 42 6.05 9.71 7.17
N SER A 43 7.38 9.59 7.20
CA SER A 43 8.21 9.81 6.02
C SER A 43 7.84 8.84 4.90
N PHE A 44 7.65 7.56 5.19
CA PHE A 44 7.25 6.59 4.17
C PHE A 44 5.89 6.92 3.54
N TYR A 45 4.84 7.04 4.35
CA TYR A 45 3.48 7.27 3.84
C TYR A 45 3.36 8.63 3.13
N ARG A 46 4.10 9.65 3.58
CA ARG A 46 4.14 10.96 2.92
C ARG A 46 5.00 10.98 1.66
N ASP A 47 6.25 10.58 1.76
CA ASP A 47 7.29 10.82 0.74
C ASP A 47 7.32 9.72 -0.33
N VAL A 48 6.91 8.49 0.03
CA VAL A 48 6.86 7.34 -0.88
C VAL A 48 5.46 7.18 -1.47
N LEU A 49 4.43 7.14 -0.63
CA LEU A 49 3.05 6.92 -1.08
C LEU A 49 2.29 8.22 -1.41
N GLY A 50 2.80 9.39 -1.00
CA GLY A 50 2.18 10.67 -1.34
C GLY A 50 0.99 11.06 -0.45
N PHE A 51 0.85 10.49 0.74
CA PHE A 51 -0.19 10.93 1.69
C PHE A 51 0.12 12.30 2.30
N ILE A 52 -0.92 13.04 2.66
CA ILE A 52 -0.78 14.33 3.34
C ILE A 52 -1.17 14.16 4.79
N GLN A 53 -0.32 14.59 5.71
CA GLN A 53 -0.66 14.62 7.13
C GLN A 53 -1.75 15.67 7.39
N ILE A 54 -2.81 15.27 8.09
CA ILE A 54 -3.95 16.12 8.45
C ILE A 54 -4.01 16.31 9.97
N ARG A 55 -4.81 17.29 10.40
CA ARG A 55 -5.02 17.58 11.82
C ARG A 55 -5.64 16.38 12.53
N ARG A 56 -4.97 15.91 13.59
CA ARG A 56 -5.48 14.91 14.52
C ARG A 56 -6.30 15.58 15.64
N PRO A 57 -7.43 14.99 16.08
CA PRO A 57 -8.12 15.44 17.28
C PRO A 57 -7.20 15.46 18.51
N GLY A 58 -7.31 16.51 19.33
CA GLY A 58 -6.44 16.70 20.50
C GLY A 58 -6.81 15.84 21.73
N SER A 59 -7.92 15.10 21.67
CA SER A 59 -8.42 14.27 22.77
C SER A 59 -7.71 12.92 22.90
N PHE A 60 -6.76 12.62 22.02
CA PHE A 60 -6.04 11.36 22.03
C PHE A 60 -4.67 11.51 22.70
N ASP A 61 -4.40 10.63 23.65
CA ASP A 61 -3.27 10.64 24.58
C ASP A 61 -2.10 9.72 24.16
N PHE A 62 -2.19 9.09 22.99
CA PHE A 62 -1.11 8.27 22.41
C PHE A 62 -0.37 8.99 21.28
N ASP A 63 0.84 8.51 20.94
CA ASP A 63 1.60 8.98 19.78
C ASP A 63 1.00 8.46 18.48
N GLY A 64 0.56 9.37 17.61
CA GLY A 64 -0.01 8.99 16.32
C GLY A 64 -0.21 10.15 15.36
N ALA A 65 -0.44 9.82 14.10
CA ALA A 65 -0.69 10.78 13.04
C ALA A 65 -1.84 10.33 12.15
N TRP A 66 -2.59 11.29 11.62
CA TRP A 66 -3.63 11.05 10.62
C TRP A 66 -3.14 11.56 9.29
N LEU A 67 -3.26 10.73 8.26
CA LEU A 67 -2.95 11.11 6.89
C LEU A 67 -4.15 10.86 5.99
N PHE A 68 -4.24 11.61 4.90
CA PHE A 68 -5.30 11.48 3.93
C PHE A 68 -4.79 11.73 2.51
N ASN A 69 -5.14 10.83 1.59
CA ASN A 69 -5.07 11.03 0.14
C ASN A 69 -5.85 9.90 -0.54
N PHE A 70 -6.07 9.99 -1.86
CA PHE A 70 -6.70 8.94 -2.67
C PHE A 70 -8.12 8.53 -2.20
N GLY A 71 -8.79 9.41 -1.45
CA GLY A 71 -10.12 9.15 -0.88
C GLY A 71 -10.13 8.29 0.38
N ILE A 72 -8.97 7.94 0.96
CA ILE A 72 -8.84 7.10 2.15
C ILE A 72 -7.93 7.75 3.21
N GLY A 73 -8.26 7.55 4.49
CA GLY A 73 -7.41 7.90 5.61
C GLY A 73 -6.41 6.79 5.98
N VAL A 74 -5.23 7.18 6.46
CA VAL A 74 -4.29 6.28 7.16
C VAL A 74 -4.07 6.83 8.56
N HIS A 75 -4.43 6.06 9.58
CA HIS A 75 -4.13 6.37 10.97
C HIS A 75 -2.88 5.60 11.37
N LEU A 76 -1.78 6.32 11.62
CA LEU A 76 -0.56 5.76 12.19
C LEU A 76 -0.67 5.82 13.71
N LEU A 77 -0.45 4.68 14.36
CA LEU A 77 -0.42 4.54 15.81
C LEU A 77 0.95 4.01 16.21
N GLN A 78 1.72 4.74 17.00
CA GLN A 78 2.99 4.23 17.51
C GLN A 78 2.73 3.25 18.63
N ALA A 79 3.35 2.07 18.58
CA ALA A 79 3.29 1.12 19.68
C ALA A 79 4.02 1.65 20.91
N GLU A 80 3.40 1.52 22.09
CA GLU A 80 4.01 1.86 23.39
C GLU A 80 5.21 0.94 23.67
N ASP A 81 5.04 -0.37 23.44
CA ASP A 81 6.11 -1.35 23.46
C ASP A 81 6.41 -1.84 22.03
N ARG A 82 7.57 -1.44 21.51
CA ARG A 82 8.03 -1.84 20.17
C ARG A 82 8.26 -3.35 20.04
N ALA A 83 8.58 -4.03 21.14
CA ALA A 83 8.80 -5.48 21.17
C ALA A 83 7.49 -6.28 21.08
N SER A 84 6.34 -5.65 21.36
CA SER A 84 5.02 -6.27 21.21
C SER A 84 4.62 -6.51 19.75
N LEU A 85 5.25 -5.79 18.81
CA LEU A 85 4.95 -5.90 17.39
C LEU A 85 5.64 -7.13 16.77
N PRO A 86 4.98 -7.81 15.81
CA PRO A 86 5.57 -8.96 15.15
C PRO A 86 6.88 -8.57 14.45
N PRO A 87 7.83 -9.52 14.30
CA PRO A 87 9.06 -9.29 13.56
C PRO A 87 8.75 -8.79 12.14
N LYS A 88 9.60 -7.88 11.65
CA LYS A 88 9.47 -7.38 10.27
C LYS A 88 9.64 -8.54 9.29
N LYS A 89 8.68 -8.70 8.38
CA LYS A 89 8.75 -9.70 7.32
C LYS A 89 9.84 -9.31 6.31
N ALA A 90 10.82 -10.19 6.13
CA ALA A 90 11.89 -9.99 5.17
C ALA A 90 11.48 -10.36 3.73
N GLU A 91 10.67 -11.40 3.59
CA GLU A 91 10.18 -11.90 2.30
C GLU A 91 8.90 -11.17 1.89
N ILE A 92 8.83 -10.74 0.64
CA ILE A 92 7.63 -10.16 0.04
C ILE A 92 6.81 -11.31 -0.54
N ASN A 93 5.71 -11.68 0.14
CA ASN A 93 4.81 -12.74 -0.29
C ASN A 93 3.50 -12.14 -0.84
N PRO A 94 3.25 -12.12 -2.16
CA PRO A 94 2.03 -11.55 -2.75
C PRO A 94 0.68 -12.08 -2.22
N LYS A 95 0.69 -13.13 -1.37
CA LYS A 95 -0.49 -13.72 -0.74
C LYS A 95 -0.79 -13.18 0.67
N ASP A 96 0.06 -12.37 1.29
CA ASP A 96 -0.26 -11.84 2.61
C ASP A 96 -1.30 -10.72 2.54
N ASN A 97 -1.91 -10.38 3.68
CA ASN A 97 -2.80 -9.24 3.81
C ASN A 97 -2.09 -7.94 3.41
N HIS A 98 -2.74 -7.14 2.56
CA HIS A 98 -2.22 -5.89 2.04
C HIS A 98 -3.34 -4.86 1.82
N ILE A 99 -2.94 -3.60 1.65
CA ILE A 99 -3.77 -2.59 1.01
C ILE A 99 -3.30 -2.41 -0.43
N SER A 100 -4.26 -2.22 -1.34
CA SER A 100 -3.98 -2.07 -2.76
C SER A 100 -4.35 -0.68 -3.25
N PHE A 101 -3.49 -0.11 -4.09
CA PHE A 101 -3.71 1.16 -4.75
C PHE A 101 -3.69 0.99 -6.27
N THR A 102 -4.59 1.66 -6.96
CA THR A 102 -4.52 1.80 -8.41
C THR A 102 -3.61 2.98 -8.76
N THR A 103 -2.70 2.80 -9.72
CA THR A 103 -1.94 3.92 -10.29
C THR A 103 -2.67 4.53 -11.47
N CYS A 104 -2.55 5.84 -11.66
CA CYS A 104 -2.98 6.53 -12.89
C CYS A 104 -1.83 6.76 -13.89
N GLU A 105 -0.61 6.36 -13.54
CA GLU A 105 0.57 6.36 -14.41
C GLU A 105 0.86 4.93 -14.89
N SER A 106 2.01 4.72 -15.54
CA SER A 106 2.43 3.38 -15.95
C SER A 106 3.03 2.59 -14.78
N MET A 107 2.96 1.26 -14.83
CA MET A 107 3.63 0.39 -13.85
C MET A 107 5.14 0.62 -13.83
N GLU A 108 5.75 0.90 -14.97
CA GLU A 108 7.18 1.20 -15.08
C GLU A 108 7.57 2.46 -14.30
N ALA A 109 6.68 3.47 -14.23
CA ALA A 109 6.92 4.67 -13.41
C ALA A 109 6.99 4.33 -11.92
N VAL A 110 6.09 3.47 -11.43
CA VAL A 110 6.10 2.98 -10.05
C VAL A 110 7.38 2.19 -9.77
N GLN A 111 7.76 1.28 -10.65
CA GLN A 111 8.99 0.48 -10.51
C GLN A 111 10.22 1.36 -10.44
N ARG A 112 10.33 2.33 -11.36
CA ARG A 112 11.44 3.28 -11.39
C ARG A 112 11.53 4.05 -10.09
N ARG A 113 10.40 4.55 -9.57
CA ARG A 113 10.37 5.30 -8.31
C ARG A 113 10.79 4.43 -7.11
N LEU A 114 10.34 3.18 -7.04
CA LEU A 114 10.76 2.26 -5.98
C LEU A 114 12.26 1.96 -6.04
N LYS A 115 12.82 1.78 -7.25
CA LYS A 115 14.27 1.61 -7.44
C LYS A 115 15.07 2.84 -7.00
N GLU A 116 14.65 4.04 -7.39
CA GLU A 116 15.29 5.30 -6.97
C GLU A 116 15.31 5.47 -5.45
N LEU A 117 14.28 4.96 -4.75
CA LEU A 117 14.15 4.99 -3.30
C LEU A 117 14.82 3.81 -2.59
N GLY A 118 15.40 2.84 -3.33
CA GLY A 118 16.02 1.65 -2.75
C GLY A 118 15.01 0.68 -2.10
N ILE A 119 13.75 0.71 -2.50
CA ILE A 119 12.69 -0.14 -1.92
C ILE A 119 12.61 -1.45 -2.70
N ARG A 120 12.83 -2.57 -2.01
CA ARG A 120 12.64 -3.92 -2.58
C ARG A 120 11.17 -4.15 -2.91
N TYR A 121 10.92 -4.76 -4.06
CA TYR A 121 9.57 -5.09 -4.52
C TYR A 121 9.54 -6.41 -5.31
N VAL A 122 8.35 -7.00 -5.41
CA VAL A 122 8.05 -8.16 -6.28
C VAL A 122 6.99 -7.76 -7.31
N GLN A 123 7.18 -8.17 -8.55
CA GLN A 123 6.21 -7.98 -9.63
C GLN A 123 5.45 -9.26 -9.92
N ARG A 124 4.17 -9.11 -10.27
CA ARG A 124 3.36 -10.20 -10.81
C ARG A 124 2.47 -9.70 -11.93
N ARG A 125 2.22 -10.57 -12.89
CA ARG A 125 1.25 -10.39 -13.97
C ARG A 125 0.22 -11.49 -13.91
N VAL A 126 -1.05 -11.12 -14.00
CA VAL A 126 -2.20 -12.02 -14.11
C VAL A 126 -2.85 -11.79 -15.46
N GLU A 127 -3.31 -12.87 -16.09
CA GLU A 127 -4.05 -12.84 -17.34
C GLU A 127 -5.41 -13.52 -17.15
N GLU A 128 -6.49 -12.84 -17.54
CA GLU A 128 -7.83 -13.39 -17.54
C GLU A 128 -8.56 -12.92 -18.81
N GLY A 129 -9.00 -13.85 -19.65
CA GLY A 129 -9.75 -13.52 -20.87
C GLY A 129 -9.00 -12.57 -21.83
N GLY A 130 -7.67 -12.60 -21.85
CA GLY A 130 -6.82 -11.69 -22.65
C GLY A 130 -6.59 -10.31 -22.02
N ILE A 131 -7.18 -10.02 -20.85
CA ILE A 131 -6.90 -8.84 -20.06
C ILE A 131 -5.69 -9.12 -19.17
N HIS A 132 -4.74 -8.19 -19.14
CA HIS A 132 -3.57 -8.27 -18.28
C HIS A 132 -3.72 -7.31 -17.09
N VAL A 133 -3.41 -7.83 -15.90
CA VAL A 133 -3.26 -7.05 -14.68
C VAL A 133 -1.84 -7.18 -14.18
N ASP A 134 -1.21 -6.04 -13.98
CA ASP A 134 0.10 -5.95 -13.36
C ASP A 134 -0.04 -5.55 -11.89
N GLN A 135 0.83 -6.13 -11.07
CA GLN A 135 0.85 -5.96 -9.62
C GLN A 135 2.29 -5.76 -9.16
N ILE A 136 2.51 -4.80 -8.26
CA ILE A 136 3.79 -4.57 -7.59
C ILE A 136 3.56 -4.62 -6.09
N PHE A 137 4.27 -5.49 -5.39
CA PHE A 137 4.19 -5.68 -3.94
C PHE A 137 5.47 -5.20 -3.27
N PHE A 138 5.33 -4.45 -2.18
CA PHE A 138 6.45 -4.00 -1.35
C PHE A 138 5.99 -3.80 0.09
N HIS A 139 6.95 -3.59 0.99
CA HIS A 139 6.66 -3.35 2.40
C HIS A 139 6.82 -1.89 2.79
N ASP A 140 6.02 -1.48 3.76
CA ASP A 140 6.27 -0.29 4.56
C ASP A 140 7.49 -0.51 5.53
N PRO A 141 7.85 0.49 6.35
CA PRO A 141 8.96 0.37 7.29
C PRO A 141 8.83 -0.78 8.29
N ASP A 142 7.60 -1.17 8.65
CA ASP A 142 7.29 -2.17 9.67
C ASP A 142 6.99 -3.57 9.10
N GLY A 143 6.89 -3.71 7.77
CA GLY A 143 6.62 -4.97 7.08
C GLY A 143 5.16 -5.17 6.68
N PHE A 144 4.32 -4.13 6.77
CA PHE A 144 2.97 -4.14 6.22
C PHE A 144 3.03 -4.09 4.69
N MET A 145 2.22 -4.92 4.04
CA MET A 145 2.29 -5.11 2.60
C MET A 145 1.41 -4.11 1.87
N ILE A 146 1.99 -3.52 0.83
CA ILE A 146 1.34 -2.59 -0.07
C ILE A 146 1.41 -3.16 -1.47
N GLU A 147 0.27 -3.16 -2.14
CA GLU A 147 0.14 -3.48 -3.55
C GLU A 147 -0.13 -2.20 -4.35
N VAL A 148 0.51 -2.07 -5.50
CA VAL A 148 0.04 -1.20 -6.57
C VAL A 148 -0.37 -2.08 -7.74
N CYS A 149 -1.62 -1.96 -8.21
CA CYS A 149 -2.12 -2.79 -9.31
C CYS A 149 -2.97 -2.05 -10.32
N THR A 150 -3.10 -2.64 -11.51
CA THR A 150 -4.06 -2.23 -12.55
C THR A 150 -5.31 -3.12 -12.54
N CYS A 151 -5.76 -3.53 -11.34
CA CYS A 151 -6.83 -4.51 -11.18
C CYS A 151 -8.20 -4.02 -11.68
N ASP A 152 -8.37 -2.70 -11.80
CA ASP A 152 -9.55 -2.06 -12.37
C ASP A 152 -9.74 -2.36 -13.86
N ASN A 153 -8.74 -2.94 -14.53
CA ASN A 153 -8.87 -3.49 -15.88
C ASN A 153 -9.79 -4.71 -15.93
N LEU A 154 -9.91 -5.47 -14.82
CA LEU A 154 -10.77 -6.66 -14.78
C LEU A 154 -12.23 -6.26 -14.47
N PRO A 155 -13.20 -6.88 -15.18
CA PRO A 155 -14.60 -6.66 -14.87
C PRO A 155 -14.95 -7.27 -13.51
N VAL A 156 -15.65 -6.51 -12.66
CA VAL A 156 -16.22 -7.03 -11.42
C VAL A 156 -17.49 -7.80 -11.75
N ILE A 157 -17.43 -9.12 -11.72
CA ILE A 157 -18.56 -10.02 -11.98
C ILE A 157 -19.02 -10.65 -10.66
N PRO A 158 -20.18 -10.26 -10.11
CA PRO A 158 -20.70 -10.86 -8.88
C PRO A 158 -21.05 -12.34 -9.08
N LEU A 159 -20.59 -13.21 -8.17
CA LEU A 159 -20.92 -14.65 -8.15
C LEU A 159 -22.29 -14.93 -7.51
N VAL A 160 -23.28 -14.07 -7.75
CA VAL A 160 -24.63 -14.25 -7.19
C VAL A 160 -25.29 -15.47 -7.84
N THR A 161 -25.78 -16.39 -7.02
CA THR A 161 -26.63 -17.47 -7.53
C THR A 161 -28.03 -16.91 -7.78
N GLN A 162 -28.76 -17.47 -8.73
CA GLN A 162 -30.08 -16.99 -9.16
C GLN A 162 -31.13 -16.93 -8.03
N LEU A 163 -30.83 -17.51 -6.86
CA LEU A 163 -31.64 -17.47 -5.64
C LEU A 163 -31.40 -16.22 -4.76
N ASP A 164 -30.29 -15.50 -4.95
CA ASP A 164 -29.89 -14.34 -4.14
C ASP A 164 -30.23 -12.98 -4.80
N ALA A 165 -30.64 -13.00 -6.06
CA ALA A 165 -30.88 -11.79 -6.86
C ALA A 165 -32.08 -10.95 -6.39
N ALA A 166 -32.99 -11.52 -5.59
CA ALA A 166 -34.18 -10.82 -5.10
C ALA A 166 -33.87 -9.76 -4.02
N CYS A 167 -32.65 -9.73 -3.48
CA CYS A 167 -32.25 -8.81 -2.39
C CYS A 167 -31.02 -7.94 -2.71
N ALA A 168 -30.38 -8.14 -3.87
CA ALA A 168 -29.17 -7.41 -4.23
C ALA A 168 -29.51 -6.01 -4.78
N GLN A 169 -29.16 -4.96 -4.04
CA GLN A 169 -29.12 -3.60 -4.58
C GLN A 169 -28.01 -3.54 -5.65
N PRO A 170 -28.19 -2.76 -6.74
CA PRO A 170 -27.15 -2.60 -7.75
C PRO A 170 -25.89 -1.99 -7.11
N ALA A 171 -24.73 -2.60 -7.39
CA ALA A 171 -23.45 -2.06 -6.98
C ALA A 171 -23.24 -0.69 -7.63
N VAL A 172 -23.04 0.34 -6.81
CA VAL A 172 -22.72 1.69 -7.30
C VAL A 172 -21.26 1.67 -7.75
N VAL A 173 -21.04 1.60 -9.06
CA VAL A 173 -19.70 1.76 -9.66
C VAL A 173 -19.32 3.23 -9.51
N ALA A 174 -18.35 3.53 -8.63
CA ALA A 174 -17.78 4.87 -8.53
C ALA A 174 -16.93 5.18 -9.78
N PRO A 175 -16.95 6.42 -10.29
CA PRO A 175 -16.20 6.77 -11.50
C PRO A 175 -14.68 6.71 -11.28
N SER A 176 -13.99 6.31 -12.34
CA SER A 176 -12.52 6.30 -12.47
C SER A 176 -11.89 7.62 -12.03
N CYS A 177 -10.69 7.52 -11.46
CA CYS A 177 -9.98 8.58 -10.75
C CYS A 177 -9.80 9.84 -11.61
N LYS A 178 -10.59 10.89 -11.34
CA LYS A 178 -10.21 12.26 -11.71
C LYS A 178 -9.39 12.83 -10.55
N ARG A 179 -8.10 13.07 -10.78
CA ARG A 179 -7.19 13.74 -9.83
C ARG A 179 -7.87 15.01 -9.30
N VAL A 180 -8.26 15.01 -8.03
CA VAL A 180 -8.71 16.23 -7.35
C VAL A 180 -7.46 17.06 -7.05
N SER A 181 -7.32 18.18 -7.75
CA SER A 181 -6.29 19.17 -7.46
C SER A 181 -6.58 19.79 -6.09
N ILE A 182 -5.74 19.53 -5.09
CA ILE A 182 -5.74 20.29 -3.85
C ILE A 182 -5.06 21.62 -4.15
N SER A 183 -5.82 22.71 -4.20
CA SER A 183 -5.27 24.07 -4.31
C SER A 183 -4.45 24.38 -3.06
N ASN A 184 -3.14 24.55 -3.23
CA ASN A 184 -2.26 25.12 -2.21
C ASN A 184 -2.72 26.56 -1.92
N GLN A 185 -3.38 26.78 -0.78
CA GLN A 185 -3.42 28.12 -0.19
C GLN A 185 -2.06 28.38 0.49
N HIS A 186 -1.09 28.79 -0.33
CA HIS A 186 0.06 29.55 0.14
C HIS A 186 -0.03 30.94 -0.50
N GLN A 187 -0.75 31.85 0.17
CA GLN A 187 -0.57 33.29 0.03
C GLN A 187 0.04 33.80 1.34
N GLN A 188 0.93 34.77 1.42
CA GLN A 188 1.82 35.44 0.48
C GLN A 188 2.61 36.42 1.37
N LEU A 189 3.94 36.38 1.36
CA LEU A 189 4.77 37.53 1.77
C LEU A 189 5.97 37.52 0.82
N SER A 190 5.88 38.35 -0.21
CA SER A 190 6.85 38.50 -1.29
C SER A 190 7.63 39.81 -1.16
N SER A 191 8.95 39.74 -1.33
CA SER A 191 9.82 40.74 -1.97
C SER A 191 11.24 40.14 -2.03
N SER A 192 12.08 40.21 -3.06
CA SER A 192 12.10 40.72 -4.43
C SER A 192 13.45 40.24 -5.04
N VAL A 193 13.47 39.85 -6.33
CA VAL A 193 14.67 39.37 -7.08
C VAL A 193 15.47 40.57 -7.66
N PRO A 194 16.74 40.44 -8.13
CA PRO A 194 17.10 39.87 -9.46
C PRO A 194 18.39 38.98 -9.46
N ALA A 195 18.43 37.79 -10.07
CA ALA A 195 18.72 37.43 -11.48
C ALA A 195 20.21 37.48 -11.90
N ALA A 196 20.80 36.31 -12.23
CA ALA A 196 21.81 36.12 -13.30
C ALA A 196 22.09 34.61 -13.54
N VAL A 197 22.11 34.22 -14.82
CA VAL A 197 22.43 32.88 -15.38
C VAL A 197 23.65 33.06 -16.32
N PRO A 198 24.43 32.00 -16.61
CA PRO A 198 24.61 31.67 -18.03
C PRO A 198 24.58 30.17 -18.40
N ASP A 199 24.20 29.94 -19.66
CA ASP A 199 24.01 28.69 -20.41
C ASP A 199 25.24 27.81 -20.64
N VAL A 200 25.04 26.48 -20.79
CA VAL A 200 25.92 25.52 -21.52
C VAL A 200 25.05 24.38 -22.15
N PRO A 201 25.35 23.90 -23.39
CA PRO A 201 24.43 23.12 -24.27
C PRO A 201 24.55 21.57 -24.17
N PRO A 202 23.74 20.76 -24.91
CA PRO A 202 23.46 19.35 -24.59
C PRO A 202 24.25 18.33 -25.43
N THR A 203 24.38 17.10 -24.93
CA THR A 203 24.87 15.93 -25.69
C THR A 203 24.09 14.64 -25.42
N ALA A 204 23.49 14.15 -26.52
CA ALA A 204 23.11 12.81 -27.01
C ALA A 204 22.90 11.57 -26.11
N ALA A 205 21.82 10.83 -26.45
CA ALA A 205 21.47 9.45 -26.08
C ALA A 205 22.25 8.37 -26.88
N PRO A 206 22.17 7.08 -26.48
CA PRO A 206 21.31 6.12 -27.21
C PRO A 206 20.60 5.10 -26.27
N THR A 207 19.31 4.79 -26.50
CA THR A 207 18.71 3.68 -27.27
C THR A 207 18.57 2.34 -26.52
N SER A 208 17.33 1.85 -26.59
CA SER A 208 16.66 0.70 -25.99
C SER A 208 17.20 -0.69 -26.31
N GLN A 209 17.00 -1.63 -25.37
CA GLN A 209 16.72 -3.04 -25.68
C GLN A 209 15.57 -3.59 -24.82
N GLN A 210 14.66 -4.28 -25.50
CA GLN A 210 13.58 -5.12 -24.96
C GLN A 210 14.14 -6.45 -24.46
N SER A 211 13.56 -7.05 -23.42
CA SER A 211 13.08 -8.46 -23.47
C SER A 211 12.38 -8.93 -22.18
N VAL A 212 11.16 -9.44 -22.37
CA VAL A 212 10.63 -10.75 -21.90
C VAL A 212 10.67 -11.10 -20.40
N GLY A 213 9.48 -11.02 -19.78
CA GLY A 213 8.75 -12.19 -19.30
C GLY A 213 9.45 -13.14 -18.34
N GLY A 214 9.61 -12.70 -17.09
CA GLY A 214 9.88 -13.54 -15.93
C GLY A 214 9.63 -12.69 -14.68
N GLY A 215 9.07 -13.26 -13.61
CA GLY A 215 8.89 -12.52 -12.37
C GLY A 215 10.26 -12.08 -11.84
N CYS A 216 10.60 -10.81 -12.02
CA CYS A 216 11.86 -10.25 -11.57
C CYS A 216 11.71 -9.72 -10.15
N VAL A 217 12.55 -10.21 -9.24
CA VAL A 217 12.78 -9.55 -7.95
C VAL A 217 13.69 -8.35 -8.25
N GLY A 218 13.23 -7.14 -7.92
CA GLY A 218 14.11 -5.96 -7.94
C GLY A 218 15.06 -6.03 -6.75
N GLU A 219 16.23 -6.65 -6.91
CA GLU A 219 17.28 -6.68 -5.88
C GLU A 219 18.17 -5.43 -6.00
N VAL A 220 18.28 -4.68 -4.90
CA VAL A 220 19.25 -3.57 -4.78
C VAL A 220 20.51 -4.15 -4.17
N VAL A 221 21.63 -4.07 -4.89
CA VAL A 221 22.93 -4.54 -4.44
C VAL A 221 23.55 -3.47 -3.54
N ASP A 222 23.86 -3.81 -2.29
CA ASP A 222 24.56 -2.92 -1.34
C ASP A 222 26.00 -2.64 -1.80
N PRO A 223 26.43 -1.37 -1.95
CA PRO A 223 27.82 -1.05 -2.29
C PRO A 223 28.66 -0.93 -1.01
N ALA A 224 28.83 -2.03 -0.26
CA ALA A 224 29.70 -2.02 0.91
C ALA A 224 30.20 -3.42 1.31
N ALA A 225 30.89 -4.14 0.42
CA ALA A 225 31.79 -5.23 0.82
C ALA A 225 32.77 -5.58 -0.32
N SER A 226 33.82 -4.78 -0.50
CA SER A 226 35.02 -5.21 -1.23
C SER A 226 36.25 -4.63 -0.56
N MET A 227 36.72 -5.34 0.46
CA MET A 227 38.09 -5.29 0.95
C MET A 227 38.51 -6.75 1.15
N SER A 228 39.08 -7.36 0.11
CA SER A 228 39.85 -8.58 0.23
C SER A 228 41.18 -8.36 -0.48
N ALA A 229 42.26 -8.35 0.29
CA ALA A 229 43.61 -8.51 -0.22
C ALA A 229 44.48 -9.25 0.81
N SER A 230 44.83 -10.47 0.40
CA SER A 230 46.08 -11.19 0.63
C SER A 230 46.49 -11.65 2.03
N VAL A 231 46.23 -12.95 2.22
CA VAL A 231 47.10 -13.98 2.79
C VAL A 231 48.60 -13.62 2.79
N MET A 232 49.22 -13.63 3.97
CA MET A 232 50.65 -13.87 4.13
C MET A 232 50.86 -15.13 4.97
N THR A 233 51.43 -16.16 4.35
CA THR A 233 52.07 -17.28 5.04
C THR A 233 53.40 -17.57 4.36
N THR A 234 54.51 -17.39 5.09
CA THR A 234 55.76 -18.20 5.11
C THR A 234 56.59 -17.63 6.27
N CYS A 235 56.77 -18.32 7.40
CA CYS A 235 57.65 -19.45 7.75
C CYS A 235 59.10 -19.06 8.13
N SER A 236 59.40 -19.29 9.42
CA SER A 236 60.68 -19.58 10.11
C SER A 236 61.78 -18.52 10.22
N GLU A 237 62.13 -18.15 11.46
CA GLU A 237 63.42 -18.53 12.07
C GLU A 237 63.42 -18.40 13.62
N HIS A 238 63.80 -19.50 14.26
CA HIS A 238 64.57 -19.71 15.50
C HIS A 238 64.56 -18.75 16.72
N ALA A 239 64.19 -19.37 17.86
CA ALA A 239 64.95 -19.48 19.12
C ALA A 239 65.08 -18.30 20.10
N CYS A 240 64.33 -18.41 21.20
CA CYS A 240 64.81 -18.55 22.59
C CYS A 240 66.00 -17.69 23.06
N MET A 241 65.76 -16.76 23.99
CA MET A 241 66.56 -16.68 25.22
C MET A 241 65.81 -15.92 26.34
N GLN A 242 65.89 -16.50 27.54
CA GLN A 242 65.48 -16.00 28.84
C GLN A 242 66.21 -14.69 29.19
N VAL A 243 65.58 -13.74 29.90
CA VAL A 243 65.62 -13.53 31.37
C VAL A 243 64.41 -12.71 31.79
#